data_AF-A0A0G0WMG3-F1
#
_entry.id   AF-A0A0G0WMG3-F1
#
_cell.length_a   1.000
_cell.length_b   1.000
_cell.length_c   1.000
_cell.angle_alpha   90.00
_cell.angle_beta   90.00
_cell.angle_gamma   90.00
#
_symmetry.space_group_name_H-M   'P 1'
#
loop_
_entity.id
_entity.type
_entity.pdbx_description
1 polymer ?
#
loop_
_entity_poly.entity_id
_entity_poly.type
_entity_poly.pdbx_seq_one_letter_code
_entity_poly.pdbx_strand_id
1 'polypeptide(L)'
;MFFSENLFTIGQMARTSSKSPNGPSKDSGKLEAVRLAMEQIEKQYGRGAIMRMGDAQQKFDVSVIPTAILPLDLALGVGGLPRGRIVEVYGPEASGKTTIGLAVIAEAQKKGGVAAFIDAEHALDPLWAEKLGVKLEELLISQPDTGEQALEIAESLIRSGGVDVLVIDSVAALVPRAEIEGEMGDSMMGLQARLMSQALRKLTGVISKSKTVVIFTNQLRQKIGIMFGNPETTTGGLALKFYSSIRLDIRKIETLKDGDRAIGSRHRVKIVKNKVSAPFRIAEFDVMQDGISKEGAIIDVGLEMGILQKSGAFLRIGETMLGQGKEAAKLFLKENSTLANKITEEILKRNKSEGTPVAVGVEEQEPAE
;
A
#
# COMPACT_ATOMS: atom_id res chain seq x y z
N MET A 1 -66.71 9.53 -57.91
CA MET A 1 -67.46 10.80 -57.84
C MET A 1 -66.75 11.69 -56.84
N PHE A 2 -66.52 12.96 -57.19
CA PHE A 2 -66.22 14.14 -56.34
C PHE A 2 -65.12 14.04 -55.25
N PHE A 3 -64.01 14.79 -55.41
CA PHE A 3 -63.68 16.08 -54.71
C PHE A 3 -63.56 15.91 -53.17
N SER A 4 -62.58 16.44 -52.43
CA SER A 4 -61.32 17.17 -52.72
C SER A 4 -60.43 17.12 -51.43
N GLU A 5 -59.23 17.71 -51.23
CA GLU A 5 -58.33 18.63 -51.97
C GLU A 5 -56.95 18.73 -51.25
N ASN A 6 -55.95 19.40 -51.85
CA ASN A 6 -54.84 20.17 -51.20
C ASN A 6 -53.80 19.40 -50.30
N LEU A 7 -52.50 19.73 -50.24
CA LEU A 7 -51.69 20.77 -50.91
C LEU A 7 -50.17 20.43 -50.88
N PHE A 8 -49.43 21.00 -51.85
CA PHE A 8 -47.97 21.24 -51.96
C PHE A 8 -46.90 20.13 -52.07
N THR A 9 -46.18 20.25 -53.18
CA THR A 9 -44.99 19.54 -53.67
C THR A 9 -43.69 19.90 -52.93
N ILE A 10 -42.79 18.92 -52.77
CA ILE A 10 -41.35 19.11 -52.49
C ILE A 10 -40.55 18.53 -53.67
N GLY A 11 -39.55 19.26 -54.19
CA GLY A 11 -38.70 18.80 -55.29
C GLY A 11 -37.47 19.68 -55.52
N GLN A 12 -36.29 19.17 -55.15
CA GLN A 12 -34.99 19.85 -55.19
C GLN A 12 -34.52 20.22 -56.61
N MET A 13 -33.73 21.31 -56.77
CA MET A 13 -32.37 21.20 -57.35
C MET A 13 -31.47 22.46 -57.19
N ALA A 14 -30.28 22.22 -56.65
CA ALA A 14 -28.95 22.78 -56.95
C ALA A 14 -28.70 24.28 -57.33
N ARG A 15 -27.91 24.91 -56.43
CA ARG A 15 -26.72 25.79 -56.68
C ARG A 15 -26.89 27.16 -57.35
N THR A 16 -26.60 28.21 -56.57
CA THR A 16 -25.51 29.17 -56.88
C THR A 16 -25.01 29.84 -55.60
N SER A 17 -23.84 30.48 -55.66
CA SER A 17 -22.96 30.77 -54.52
C SER A 17 -23.23 32.07 -53.75
N SER A 18 -23.04 32.04 -52.43
CA SER A 18 -22.53 33.18 -51.66
C SER A 18 -21.45 32.74 -50.67
N LYS A 19 -20.41 33.56 -50.48
CA LYS A 19 -19.26 33.27 -49.60
C LYS A 19 -19.57 33.64 -48.14
N SER A 20 -19.07 32.85 -47.19
CA SER A 20 -18.75 33.31 -45.82
C SER A 20 -17.69 32.40 -45.18
N PRO A 21 -16.95 32.86 -44.14
CA PRO A 21 -15.50 32.65 -44.11
C PRO A 21 -15.00 31.55 -43.17
N ASN A 22 -14.00 30.79 -43.63
CA ASN A 22 -13.09 30.05 -42.74
C ASN A 22 -12.12 31.04 -42.08
N GLY A 23 -12.53 31.61 -40.95
CA GLY A 23 -11.57 32.07 -39.94
C GLY A 23 -11.09 30.87 -39.11
N PRO A 24 -9.90 30.92 -38.47
CA PRO A 24 -9.50 29.89 -37.52
C PRO A 24 -10.53 29.80 -36.41
N SER A 25 -11.05 28.61 -36.13
CA SER A 25 -12.06 28.41 -35.09
C SER A 25 -11.53 28.91 -33.75
N LYS A 26 -12.40 29.54 -32.93
CA LYS A 26 -12.03 30.13 -31.63
C LYS A 26 -11.33 29.13 -30.69
N ASP A 27 -11.53 27.84 -30.91
CA ASP A 27 -10.91 26.77 -30.13
C ASP A 27 -9.48 26.44 -30.60
N SER A 28 -9.15 26.61 -31.88
CA SER A 28 -7.77 26.41 -32.37
C SER A 28 -6.78 27.39 -31.74
N GLY A 29 -7.13 28.67 -31.64
CA GLY A 29 -6.29 29.68 -30.98
C GLY A 29 -6.13 29.44 -29.48
N LYS A 30 -7.15 28.93 -28.79
CA LYS A 30 -7.05 28.52 -27.38
C LYS A 30 -6.15 27.30 -27.21
N LEU A 31 -6.30 26.29 -28.06
CA LEU A 31 -5.49 25.07 -28.02
C LEU A 31 -4.01 25.38 -28.29
N GLU A 32 -3.71 26.29 -29.20
CA GLU A 32 -2.35 26.73 -29.50
C GLU A 32 -1.74 27.56 -28.36
N ALA A 33 -2.50 28.48 -27.76
CA ALA A 33 -2.06 29.21 -26.57
C ALA A 33 -1.76 28.26 -25.39
N VAL A 34 -2.59 27.22 -25.20
CA VAL A 34 -2.34 26.16 -24.20
C VAL A 34 -1.09 25.35 -24.55
N ARG A 35 -0.86 25.01 -25.82
CA ARG A 35 0.37 24.29 -26.25
C ARG A 35 1.63 25.10 -25.95
N LEU A 36 1.65 26.38 -26.32
CA LEU A 36 2.78 27.28 -26.07
C LEU A 36 3.02 27.47 -24.56
N ALA A 37 1.96 27.57 -23.74
CA ALA A 37 2.07 27.59 -22.29
C ALA A 37 2.66 26.29 -21.72
N MET A 38 2.23 25.12 -22.23
CA MET A 38 2.80 23.83 -21.83
C MET A 38 4.28 23.73 -22.18
N GLU A 39 4.70 24.18 -23.37
CA GLU A 39 6.12 24.19 -23.79
C GLU A 39 6.97 25.14 -22.94
N GLN A 40 6.44 26.31 -22.56
CA GLN A 40 7.10 27.21 -21.62
C GLN A 40 7.25 26.58 -20.23
N ILE A 41 6.23 25.88 -19.74
CA ILE A 41 6.27 25.17 -18.46
C ILE A 41 7.30 24.03 -18.50
N GLU A 42 7.32 23.19 -19.55
CA GLU A 42 8.35 22.15 -19.67
C GLU A 42 9.77 22.72 -19.79
N LYS A 43 9.95 23.87 -20.46
CA LYS A 43 11.25 24.54 -20.58
C LYS A 43 11.72 25.16 -19.25
N GLN A 44 10.80 25.65 -18.41
CA GLN A 44 11.13 26.26 -17.11
C GLN A 44 11.29 25.22 -15.98
N TYR A 45 10.46 24.18 -15.95
CA TYR A 45 10.33 23.24 -14.83
C TYR A 45 10.77 21.80 -15.16
N GLY A 46 11.17 21.55 -16.40
CA GLY A 46 11.65 20.25 -16.88
C GLY A 46 10.58 19.43 -17.60
N ARG A 47 11.05 18.46 -18.39
CA ARG A 47 10.20 17.55 -19.18
C ARG A 47 9.28 16.74 -18.27
N GLY A 48 7.98 16.73 -18.55
CA GLY A 48 6.96 16.11 -17.72
C GLY A 48 6.45 16.95 -16.55
N ALA A 49 6.84 18.24 -16.44
CA ALA A 49 6.26 19.16 -15.44
C ALA A 49 4.76 19.43 -15.68
N ILE A 50 4.29 19.30 -16.93
CA ILE A 50 2.87 19.32 -17.30
C ILE A 50 2.63 18.33 -18.44
N MET A 51 1.59 17.50 -18.31
CA MET A 51 1.21 16.48 -19.30
C MET A 51 -0.31 16.36 -19.37
N ARG A 52 -0.87 15.87 -20.49
CA ARG A 52 -2.30 15.51 -20.53
C ARG A 52 -2.50 14.18 -19.81
N MET A 53 -3.64 14.02 -19.14
CA MET A 53 -3.92 12.83 -18.34
C MET A 53 -3.94 11.53 -19.17
N GLY A 54 -4.44 11.59 -20.41
CA GLY A 54 -4.42 10.44 -21.34
C GLY A 54 -3.01 10.03 -21.77
N ASP A 55 -2.14 11.00 -22.06
CA ASP A 55 -0.72 10.75 -22.39
C ASP A 55 0.05 10.18 -21.19
N ALA A 56 -0.40 10.51 -19.98
CA ALA A 56 0.15 9.97 -18.74
C ALA A 56 -0.37 8.55 -18.40
N GLN A 57 -1.54 8.13 -18.91
CA GLN A 57 -2.07 6.77 -18.66
C GLN A 57 -1.15 5.66 -19.18
N GLN A 58 -0.43 5.87 -20.29
CA GLN A 58 0.61 4.93 -20.74
C GLN A 58 1.84 4.83 -19.79
N LYS A 59 1.97 5.74 -18.82
CA LYS A 59 3.04 5.75 -17.80
C LYS A 59 2.56 5.44 -16.39
N PHE A 60 1.25 5.21 -16.19
CA PHE A 60 0.65 4.89 -14.89
C PHE A 60 0.50 3.38 -14.65
N ASP A 61 1.38 2.56 -15.21
CA ASP A 61 1.58 1.21 -14.68
C ASP A 61 2.21 1.36 -13.28
N VAL A 62 1.44 1.01 -12.24
CA VAL A 62 1.82 1.31 -10.86
C VAL A 62 2.87 0.29 -10.43
N SER A 63 4.14 0.66 -10.60
CA SER A 63 5.25 -0.16 -10.13
C SER A 63 5.18 -0.35 -8.61
N VAL A 64 5.25 -1.59 -8.15
CA VAL A 64 5.08 -1.99 -6.74
C VAL A 64 6.26 -2.81 -6.20
N ILE A 65 6.39 -2.83 -4.88
CA ILE A 65 7.17 -3.82 -4.14
C ILE A 65 6.17 -4.75 -3.41
N PRO A 66 6.19 -6.07 -3.64
CA PRO A 66 5.33 -7.02 -2.93
C PRO A 66 5.54 -6.97 -1.41
N THR A 67 4.54 -7.38 -0.64
CA THR A 67 4.59 -7.41 0.82
C THR A 67 5.07 -8.75 1.40
N ALA A 68 5.41 -9.71 0.54
CA ALA A 68 5.60 -11.13 0.85
C ALA A 68 4.34 -11.85 1.41
N ILE A 69 3.21 -11.13 1.52
CA ILE A 69 1.95 -11.59 2.10
C ILE A 69 0.92 -11.63 0.97
N LEU A 70 0.73 -12.79 0.34
CA LEU A 70 -0.19 -12.99 -0.78
C LEU A 70 -1.58 -12.34 -0.58
N PRO A 71 -2.33 -12.59 0.53
CA PRO A 71 -3.64 -11.97 0.74
C PRO A 71 -3.56 -10.44 0.87
N LEU A 72 -2.46 -9.88 1.37
CA LEU A 72 -2.29 -8.43 1.44
C LEU A 72 -1.99 -7.84 0.06
N ASP A 73 -1.12 -8.46 -0.74
CA ASP A 73 -0.83 -8.03 -2.12
C ASP A 73 -2.09 -8.06 -3.00
N LEU A 74 -2.95 -9.07 -2.80
CA LEU A 74 -4.28 -9.19 -3.42
C LEU A 74 -5.24 -8.10 -2.90
N ALA A 75 -5.36 -7.92 -1.58
CA ALA A 75 -6.21 -6.91 -0.97
C ALA A 75 -5.80 -5.48 -1.38
N LEU A 76 -4.50 -5.20 -1.54
CA LEU A 76 -3.97 -3.92 -2.05
C LEU A 76 -4.43 -3.62 -3.49
N GLY A 77 -4.83 -4.65 -4.26
CA GLY A 77 -5.42 -4.54 -5.59
C GLY A 77 -4.44 -4.19 -6.71
N VAL A 78 -3.18 -3.87 -6.37
CA VAL A 78 -2.08 -3.60 -7.31
C VAL A 78 -0.90 -4.59 -7.13
N GLY A 79 -1.02 -5.59 -6.26
CA GLY A 79 0.01 -6.61 -6.06
C GLY A 79 1.20 -6.20 -5.19
N GLY A 80 1.07 -5.13 -4.39
CA GLY A 80 2.11 -4.67 -3.48
C GLY A 80 2.01 -3.19 -3.11
N LEU A 81 3.04 -2.67 -2.45
CA LEU A 81 3.14 -1.26 -2.06
C LEU A 81 3.66 -0.40 -3.23
N PRO A 82 2.96 0.69 -3.60
CA PRO A 82 3.28 1.50 -4.77
C PRO A 82 4.55 2.34 -4.58
N ARG A 83 5.47 2.23 -5.54
CA ARG A 83 6.73 2.97 -5.56
C ARG A 83 6.54 4.48 -5.64
N GLY A 84 7.43 5.21 -4.98
CA GLY A 84 7.38 6.66 -4.89
C GLY A 84 6.21 7.17 -4.06
N ARG A 85 5.75 6.40 -3.07
CA ARG A 85 4.65 6.77 -2.16
C ARG A 85 5.03 6.51 -0.70
N ILE A 86 4.32 7.21 0.17
CA ILE A 86 4.34 7.00 1.62
C ILE A 86 3.26 5.98 2.00
N VAL A 87 3.61 5.04 2.87
CA VAL A 87 2.75 4.02 3.48
C VAL A 87 2.84 4.18 5.00
N GLU A 88 1.72 4.03 5.69
CA GLU A 88 1.68 4.00 7.15
C GLU A 88 1.13 2.64 7.60
N VAL A 89 1.87 1.95 8.48
CA VAL A 89 1.47 0.68 9.09
C VAL A 89 1.31 0.92 10.58
N TYR A 90 0.08 0.90 11.07
CA TYR A 90 -0.22 1.25 12.45
C TYR A 90 -1.07 0.19 13.14
N GLY A 91 -0.99 0.14 14.47
CA GLY A 91 -1.72 -0.84 15.27
C GLY A 91 -1.14 -0.99 16.67
N PRO A 92 -1.74 -1.89 17.49
CA PRO A 92 -1.29 -2.19 18.85
C PRO A 92 0.17 -2.66 18.92
N GLU A 93 0.70 -2.74 20.14
CA GLU A 93 1.98 -3.42 20.38
C GLU A 93 1.91 -4.91 19.98
N ALA A 94 3.05 -5.49 19.62
CA ALA A 94 3.17 -6.87 19.12
C ALA A 94 2.27 -7.25 17.91
N SER A 95 1.63 -6.27 17.23
CA SER A 95 0.76 -6.54 16.09
C SER A 95 1.48 -6.79 14.75
N GLY A 96 2.82 -6.85 14.72
CA GLY A 96 3.56 -7.17 13.49
C GLY A 96 3.81 -6.01 12.52
N LYS A 97 3.74 -4.75 12.99
CA LYS A 97 4.08 -3.55 12.20
C LYS A 97 5.46 -3.64 11.54
N THR A 98 6.49 -3.87 12.36
CA THR A 98 7.89 -4.08 11.95
C THR A 98 8.03 -5.28 11.03
N THR A 99 7.32 -6.38 11.31
CA THR A 99 7.29 -7.59 10.48
C THR A 99 6.83 -7.31 9.05
N ILE A 100 5.83 -6.44 8.83
CA ILE A 100 5.46 -5.99 7.47
C ILE A 100 6.60 -5.18 6.83
N GLY A 101 7.22 -4.25 7.56
CA GLY A 101 8.34 -3.45 7.05
C GLY A 101 9.51 -4.31 6.58
N LEU A 102 9.94 -5.25 7.43
CA LEU A 102 11.01 -6.21 7.14
C LEU A 102 10.66 -7.18 5.99
N ALA A 103 9.41 -7.62 5.89
CA ALA A 103 8.96 -8.46 4.78
C ALA A 103 9.04 -7.74 3.42
N VAL A 104 8.67 -6.45 3.36
CA VAL A 104 8.81 -5.63 2.15
C VAL A 104 10.30 -5.38 1.82
N ILE A 105 11.14 -5.16 2.84
CA ILE A 105 12.60 -5.07 2.67
C ILE A 105 13.16 -6.34 2.03
N ALA A 106 12.79 -7.52 2.53
CA ALA A 106 13.21 -8.80 1.97
C ALA A 106 12.79 -8.96 0.50
N GLU A 107 11.58 -8.54 0.12
CA GLU A 107 11.11 -8.57 -1.28
C GLU A 107 11.79 -7.54 -2.19
N ALA A 108 12.23 -6.39 -1.65
CA ALA A 108 13.05 -5.43 -2.38
C ALA A 108 14.46 -6.00 -2.66
N GLN A 109 15.13 -6.52 -1.62
CA GLN A 109 16.48 -7.09 -1.72
C GLN A 109 16.53 -8.32 -2.65
N LYS A 110 15.51 -9.20 -2.62
CA LYS A 110 15.39 -10.33 -3.57
C LYS A 110 15.34 -9.90 -5.04
N LYS A 111 14.90 -8.67 -5.31
CA LYS A 111 14.85 -8.06 -6.65
C LYS A 111 16.07 -7.20 -6.96
N GLY A 112 17.12 -7.25 -6.13
CA GLY A 112 18.34 -6.46 -6.27
C GLY A 112 18.17 -4.99 -5.90
N GLY A 113 17.09 -4.62 -5.21
CA GLY A 113 16.83 -3.26 -4.74
C GLY A 113 17.48 -2.97 -3.39
N VAL A 114 17.84 -1.72 -3.15
CA VAL A 114 18.48 -1.28 -1.90
C VAL A 114 17.43 -0.93 -0.85
N ALA A 115 17.64 -1.43 0.37
CA ALA A 115 16.78 -1.20 1.52
C ALA A 115 17.46 -0.36 2.60
N ALA A 116 16.68 0.47 3.29
CA ALA A 116 17.10 1.19 4.48
C ALA A 116 16.10 1.05 5.64
N PHE A 117 16.60 1.03 6.86
CA PHE A 117 15.81 0.95 8.09
C PHE A 117 16.30 2.02 9.09
N ILE A 118 15.40 2.91 9.49
CA ILE A 118 15.63 3.91 10.53
C ILE A 118 14.99 3.38 11.81
N ASP A 119 15.81 2.81 12.69
CA ASP A 119 15.41 2.20 13.97
C ASP A 119 15.43 3.27 15.06
N ALA A 120 14.33 4.03 15.14
CA ALA A 120 14.12 5.04 16.18
C ALA A 120 13.62 4.43 17.51
N GLU A 121 13.04 3.22 17.48
CA GLU A 121 12.68 2.46 18.70
C GLU A 121 13.87 1.71 19.32
N HIS A 122 15.03 1.65 18.64
CA HIS A 122 16.24 0.91 19.08
C HIS A 122 15.94 -0.57 19.41
N ALA A 123 15.04 -1.17 18.64
CA ALA A 123 14.36 -2.44 18.96
C ALA A 123 14.39 -3.49 17.83
N LEU A 124 15.15 -3.24 16.75
CA LEU A 124 15.26 -4.18 15.64
C LEU A 124 16.00 -5.47 16.05
N ASP A 125 15.30 -6.62 15.97
CA ASP A 125 15.90 -7.96 16.10
C ASP A 125 16.47 -8.45 14.75
N PRO A 126 17.81 -8.60 14.61
CA PRO A 126 18.42 -9.08 13.37
C PRO A 126 18.08 -10.54 13.05
N LEU A 127 17.90 -11.40 14.06
CA LEU A 127 17.56 -12.82 13.86
C LEU A 127 16.12 -12.97 13.33
N TRP A 128 15.22 -12.09 13.77
CA TRP A 128 13.87 -12.03 13.21
C TRP A 128 13.86 -11.49 11.78
N ALA A 129 14.66 -10.46 11.48
CA ALA A 129 14.80 -9.94 10.13
C ALA A 129 15.37 -11.01 9.16
N GLU A 130 16.41 -11.75 9.55
CA GLU A 130 16.98 -12.84 8.75
C GLU A 130 15.94 -13.94 8.45
N LYS A 131 15.12 -14.34 9.45
CA LYS A 131 14.01 -15.29 9.24
C LYS A 131 12.96 -14.83 8.23
N LEU A 132 12.71 -13.51 8.13
CA LEU A 132 11.84 -12.94 7.10
C LEU A 132 12.49 -12.89 5.70
N GLY A 133 13.78 -13.25 5.61
CA GLY A 133 14.58 -13.25 4.39
C GLY A 133 15.22 -11.90 4.07
N VAL A 134 15.42 -11.05 5.10
CA VAL A 134 16.24 -9.84 4.98
C VAL A 134 17.71 -10.24 4.95
N LYS A 135 18.45 -9.72 3.98
CA LYS A 135 19.91 -9.80 3.95
C LYS A 135 20.47 -8.70 4.81
N LEU A 136 21.03 -9.04 5.96
CA LEU A 136 21.49 -8.08 6.96
C LEU A 136 22.72 -7.30 6.47
N GLU A 137 23.59 -7.96 5.72
CA GLU A 137 24.81 -7.41 5.13
C GLU A 137 24.56 -6.39 4.00
N GLU A 138 23.37 -6.43 3.38
CA GLU A 138 22.92 -5.46 2.36
C GLU A 138 21.97 -4.39 2.93
N LEU A 139 21.60 -4.45 4.21
CA LEU A 139 20.63 -3.52 4.81
C LEU A 139 21.32 -2.28 5.40
N LEU A 140 20.94 -1.10 4.92
CA LEU A 140 21.37 0.17 5.52
C LEU A 140 20.57 0.41 6.81
N ILE A 141 21.23 0.43 7.97
CA ILE A 141 20.59 0.69 9.27
C ILE A 141 21.07 2.04 9.82
N SER A 142 20.15 2.79 10.43
CA SER A 142 20.46 4.00 11.20
C SER A 142 19.68 3.98 12.52
N GLN A 143 20.37 4.22 13.62
CA GLN A 143 19.80 4.42 14.95
C GLN A 143 19.99 5.89 15.36
N PRO A 144 19.00 6.76 15.11
CA PRO A 144 19.12 8.19 15.36
C PRO A 144 18.87 8.56 16.83
N ASP A 145 19.50 9.66 17.25
CA ASP A 145 19.33 10.32 18.54
C ASP A 145 18.07 11.19 18.59
N THR A 146 17.68 11.83 17.48
CA THR A 146 16.51 12.74 17.42
C THR A 146 15.64 12.54 16.18
N GLY A 147 14.37 12.91 16.28
CA GLY A 147 13.40 12.85 15.18
C GLY A 147 13.79 13.72 13.99
N GLU A 148 14.44 14.87 14.19
CA GLU A 148 14.99 15.67 13.10
C GLU A 148 16.07 14.90 12.33
N GLN A 149 17.05 14.36 13.05
CA GLN A 149 18.18 13.61 12.48
C GLN A 149 17.68 12.38 11.71
N ALA A 150 16.73 11.63 12.27
CA ALA A 150 16.06 10.51 11.61
C ALA A 150 15.44 10.89 10.24
N LEU A 151 14.74 12.03 10.20
CA LEU A 151 14.06 12.52 9.00
C LEU A 151 15.02 13.15 7.98
N GLU A 152 16.13 13.73 8.43
CA GLU A 152 17.21 14.26 7.58
C GLU A 152 18.05 13.13 6.93
N ILE A 153 18.33 12.06 7.67
CA ILE A 153 18.96 10.84 7.15
C ILE A 153 18.04 10.20 6.10
N ALA A 154 16.75 10.04 6.42
CA ALA A 154 15.76 9.55 5.46
C ALA A 154 15.68 10.44 4.20
N GLU A 155 15.62 11.77 4.34
CA GLU A 155 15.62 12.70 3.20
C GLU A 155 16.86 12.51 2.32
N SER A 156 18.04 12.38 2.93
CA SER A 156 19.32 12.22 2.23
C SER A 156 19.39 10.90 1.47
N LEU A 157 18.99 9.79 2.10
CA LEU A 157 18.93 8.47 1.49
C LEU A 157 17.95 8.43 0.30
N ILE A 158 16.74 8.98 0.45
CA ILE A 158 15.74 9.05 -0.62
C ILE A 158 16.22 9.96 -1.76
N ARG A 159 16.87 11.09 -1.45
CA ARG A 159 17.40 12.05 -2.42
C ARG A 159 18.56 11.51 -3.25
N SER A 160 19.31 10.52 -2.74
CA SER A 160 20.34 9.82 -3.52
C SER A 160 19.78 9.12 -4.77
N GLY A 161 18.50 8.76 -4.76
CA GLY A 161 17.85 7.97 -5.80
C GLY A 161 18.22 6.48 -5.79
N GLY A 162 19.10 6.04 -4.90
CA GLY A 162 19.57 4.65 -4.83
C GLY A 162 18.71 3.71 -3.97
N VAL A 163 17.82 4.24 -3.11
CA VAL A 163 17.04 3.44 -2.15
C VAL A 163 15.64 3.11 -2.69
N ASP A 164 15.31 1.82 -2.78
CA ASP A 164 14.03 1.29 -3.25
C ASP A 164 12.95 1.28 -2.16
N VAL A 165 13.34 0.95 -0.93
CA VAL A 165 12.44 0.94 0.23
C VAL A 165 13.16 1.49 1.47
N LEU A 166 12.47 2.35 2.21
CA LEU A 166 12.94 2.89 3.48
C LEU A 166 11.85 2.71 4.54
N VAL A 167 12.18 2.03 5.64
CA VAL A 167 11.31 1.86 6.80
C VAL A 167 11.75 2.84 7.90
N ILE A 168 10.80 3.47 8.59
CA ILE A 168 11.01 4.29 9.79
C ILE A 168 10.19 3.65 10.91
N ASP A 169 10.88 3.10 11.90
CA ASP A 169 10.29 2.37 13.03
C ASP A 169 10.69 3.03 14.36
N SER A 170 9.85 3.87 14.99
CA SER A 170 8.50 4.28 14.58
C SER A 170 8.29 5.79 14.69
N VAL A 171 7.17 6.28 14.15
CA VAL A 171 6.74 7.68 14.29
C VAL A 171 6.64 8.12 15.75
N ALA A 172 6.28 7.21 16.66
CA ALA A 172 6.15 7.55 18.07
C ALA A 172 7.49 7.92 18.70
N ALA A 173 8.57 7.27 18.26
CA ALA A 173 9.94 7.48 18.72
C ALA A 173 10.68 8.60 17.96
N LEU A 174 10.04 9.30 17.01
CA LEU A 174 10.59 10.51 16.40
C LEU A 174 10.45 11.70 17.38
N VAL A 175 11.20 11.65 18.49
CA VAL A 175 11.19 12.67 19.54
C VAL A 175 12.02 13.89 19.07
N PRO A 176 11.44 15.10 19.01
CA PRO A 176 12.17 16.30 18.63
C PRO A 176 13.31 16.63 19.61
N ARG A 177 14.43 17.18 19.11
CA ARG A 177 15.60 17.50 19.94
C ARG A 177 15.27 18.32 21.20
N ALA A 178 14.44 19.34 21.08
CA ALA A 178 14.10 20.20 22.23
C ALA A 178 13.30 19.46 23.32
N GLU A 179 12.61 18.36 22.98
CA GLU A 179 11.90 17.49 23.94
C GLU A 179 12.87 16.51 24.63
N ILE A 180 13.99 16.18 24.00
CA ILE A 180 15.09 15.36 24.58
C ILE A 180 16.00 16.21 25.48
N GLU A 181 16.26 17.45 25.09
CA GLU A 181 17.09 18.41 25.83
C GLU A 181 16.33 19.14 26.97
N GLY A 182 15.00 19.05 27.00
CA GLY A 182 14.13 19.66 28.01
C GLY A 182 14.00 18.85 29.31
N GLU A 183 13.37 19.43 30.32
CA GLU A 183 13.15 18.75 31.60
C GLU A 183 11.86 17.90 31.60
N MET A 184 11.86 16.80 32.38
CA MET A 184 10.68 15.95 32.52
C MET A 184 9.51 16.73 33.15
N GLY A 185 8.51 17.06 32.33
CA GLY A 185 7.36 17.87 32.73
C GLY A 185 7.19 19.15 31.90
N ASP A 186 8.17 19.51 31.06
CA ASP A 186 8.07 20.65 30.15
C ASP A 186 6.93 20.47 29.14
N SER A 187 6.09 21.50 29.01
CA SER A 187 4.90 21.47 28.15
C SER A 187 5.24 21.81 26.68
N MET A 188 5.85 20.86 25.96
CA MET A 188 6.21 21.00 24.54
C MET A 188 5.08 20.60 23.57
N MET A 189 3.88 21.16 23.77
CA MET A 189 2.66 20.73 23.06
C MET A 189 2.80 20.71 21.53
N GLY A 190 2.66 19.51 20.94
CA GLY A 190 2.52 19.32 19.50
C GLY A 190 3.82 19.48 18.68
N LEU A 191 4.99 19.48 19.33
CA LEU A 191 6.27 19.65 18.65
C LEU A 191 6.52 18.55 17.59
N GLN A 192 6.33 17.28 17.95
CA GLN A 192 6.41 16.13 17.03
C GLN A 192 5.44 16.27 15.82
N ALA A 193 4.21 16.76 16.05
CA ALA A 193 3.24 16.95 14.96
C ALA A 193 3.66 18.06 13.98
N ARG A 194 4.33 19.10 14.46
CA ARG A 194 4.91 20.17 13.63
C ARG A 194 6.11 19.65 12.83
N LEU A 195 7.00 18.90 13.46
CA LEU A 195 8.15 18.23 12.84
C LEU A 195 7.69 17.33 11.67
N MET A 196 6.77 16.40 11.93
CA MET A 196 6.19 15.52 10.91
C MET A 196 5.52 16.30 9.77
N SER A 197 4.78 17.37 10.09
CA SER A 197 4.14 18.23 9.07
C SER A 197 5.15 18.95 8.16
N GLN A 198 6.31 19.35 8.70
CA GLN A 198 7.38 20.00 7.94
C GLN A 198 8.17 18.99 7.09
N ALA A 199 8.54 17.85 7.68
CA ALA A 199 9.30 16.81 7.00
C ALA A 199 8.52 16.18 5.86
N LEU A 200 7.27 15.75 6.08
CA LEU A 200 6.44 15.14 5.03
C LEU A 200 6.18 16.08 3.84
N ARG A 201 6.11 17.40 4.09
CA ARG A 201 6.00 18.42 3.04
C ARG A 201 7.23 18.47 2.14
N LYS A 202 8.44 18.32 2.70
CA LYS A 202 9.69 18.20 1.92
C LYS A 202 9.77 16.84 1.22
N LEU A 203 9.64 15.77 1.99
CA LEU A 203 9.87 14.38 1.58
C LEU A 203 8.97 13.94 0.42
N THR A 204 7.68 14.30 0.42
CA THR A 204 6.70 13.83 -0.59
C THR A 204 7.15 14.08 -2.03
N GLY A 205 7.75 15.24 -2.31
CA GLY A 205 8.26 15.58 -3.64
C GLY A 205 9.51 14.80 -4.04
N VAL A 206 10.37 14.45 -3.07
CA VAL A 206 11.60 13.67 -3.30
C VAL A 206 11.24 12.19 -3.53
N ILE A 207 10.41 11.63 -2.64
CA ILE A 207 9.90 10.24 -2.69
C ILE A 207 9.27 9.92 -4.06
N SER A 208 8.39 10.81 -4.55
CA SER A 208 7.73 10.62 -5.85
C SER A 208 8.70 10.58 -7.05
N LYS A 209 9.82 11.29 -6.94
CA LYS A 209 10.89 11.34 -7.96
C LYS A 209 11.83 10.14 -7.86
N SER A 210 12.26 9.77 -6.65
CA SER A 210 13.19 8.65 -6.42
C SER A 210 12.57 7.27 -6.62
N LYS A 211 11.24 7.15 -6.61
CA LYS A 211 10.49 5.88 -6.64
C LYS A 211 10.71 4.99 -5.41
N THR A 212 11.26 5.53 -4.33
CA THR A 212 11.34 4.86 -3.02
C THR A 212 9.94 4.59 -2.45
N VAL A 213 9.69 3.41 -1.90
CA VAL A 213 8.56 3.16 -0.98
C VAL A 213 9.00 3.58 0.42
N VAL A 214 8.31 4.54 1.04
CA VAL A 214 8.62 4.94 2.43
C VAL A 214 7.53 4.43 3.36
N ILE A 215 7.91 3.56 4.29
CA ILE A 215 7.01 2.93 5.26
C ILE A 215 7.27 3.56 6.63
N PHE A 216 6.27 4.20 7.19
CA PHE A 216 6.26 4.60 8.59
C PHE A 216 5.49 3.57 9.39
N THR A 217 6.10 2.97 10.42
CA THR A 217 5.31 2.29 11.46
C THR A 217 4.76 3.34 12.43
N ASN A 218 3.61 3.09 13.04
CA ASN A 218 3.02 4.01 14.00
C ASN A 218 2.28 3.26 15.11
N GLN A 219 2.31 3.80 16.32
CA GLN A 219 1.60 3.24 17.47
C GLN A 219 0.20 3.85 17.58
N LEU A 220 -0.74 3.08 18.14
CA LEU A 220 -2.03 3.60 18.56
C LEU A 220 -1.94 4.33 19.90
N ARG A 221 -2.78 5.35 20.06
CA ARG A 221 -3.05 6.09 21.30
C ARG A 221 -4.55 6.36 21.38
N GLN A 222 -5.11 6.52 22.57
CA GLN A 222 -6.50 6.94 22.75
C GLN A 222 -6.59 8.46 22.93
N LYS A 223 -7.62 9.07 22.33
CA LYS A 223 -7.97 10.47 22.58
C LYS A 223 -8.87 10.57 23.82
N ILE A 224 -8.34 11.18 24.87
CA ILE A 224 -9.09 11.50 26.08
C ILE A 224 -10.28 12.40 25.72
N GLY A 225 -11.46 12.12 26.29
CA GLY A 225 -12.67 12.94 26.13
C GLY A 225 -13.57 12.59 24.93
N ILE A 226 -13.27 11.54 24.16
CA ILE A 226 -14.22 11.01 23.16
C ILE A 226 -15.20 10.06 23.83
N MET A 227 -16.47 10.46 23.90
CA MET A 227 -17.58 9.65 24.45
C MET A 227 -18.38 8.88 23.38
N PHE A 228 -18.12 9.10 22.09
CA PHE A 228 -18.85 8.45 21.00
C PHE A 228 -17.96 8.27 19.75
N GLY A 229 -18.03 7.09 19.13
CA GLY A 229 -17.15 6.71 18.01
C GLY A 229 -15.76 6.23 18.46
N ASN A 230 -14.93 5.81 17.50
CA ASN A 230 -13.61 5.23 17.79
C ASN A 230 -12.64 6.30 18.41
N PRO A 231 -12.14 6.09 19.66
CA PRO A 231 -11.22 7.01 20.32
C PRO A 231 -9.76 6.88 19.84
N GLU A 232 -9.43 5.85 19.07
CA GLU A 232 -8.08 5.56 18.60
C GLU A 232 -7.52 6.64 17.65
N THR A 233 -6.23 6.92 17.81
CA THR A 233 -5.49 7.84 16.96
C THR A 233 -4.03 7.41 16.87
N THR A 234 -3.31 7.99 15.91
CA THR A 234 -1.90 7.68 15.62
C THR A 234 -1.00 8.84 16.05
N THR A 235 0.24 8.54 16.45
CA THR A 235 1.23 9.56 16.85
C THR A 235 1.72 10.40 15.65
N GLY A 236 2.46 11.49 15.89
CA GLY A 236 2.94 12.39 14.83
C GLY A 236 1.87 13.33 14.23
N GLY A 237 0.68 13.39 14.81
CA GLY A 237 -0.42 14.26 14.36
C GLY A 237 -1.07 13.80 13.04
N LEU A 238 -1.80 14.71 12.38
CA LEU A 238 -2.62 14.36 11.21
C LEU A 238 -1.87 14.31 9.87
N ALA A 239 -0.65 14.86 9.79
CA ALA A 239 0.06 15.02 8.53
C ALA A 239 0.27 13.68 7.79
N LEU A 240 0.76 12.66 8.50
CA LEU A 240 1.01 11.34 7.92
C LEU A 240 -0.28 10.73 7.34
N LYS A 241 -1.39 10.81 8.09
CA LYS A 241 -2.72 10.35 7.62
C LYS A 241 -3.13 10.99 6.28
N PHE A 242 -2.74 12.23 5.98
CA PHE A 242 -3.04 12.88 4.69
C PHE A 242 -2.05 12.51 3.57
N TYR A 243 -0.73 12.56 3.88
CA TYR A 243 0.34 12.31 2.92
C TYR A 243 0.42 10.84 2.48
N SER A 244 0.22 9.89 3.39
CA SER A 244 0.20 8.45 3.08
C SER A 244 -0.77 8.12 1.94
N SER A 245 -0.31 7.35 0.96
CA SER A 245 -1.13 6.79 -0.11
C SER A 245 -1.84 5.52 0.32
N ILE A 246 -1.21 4.76 1.22
CA ILE A 246 -1.78 3.56 1.82
C ILE A 246 -1.68 3.69 3.35
N ARG A 247 -2.73 3.29 4.05
CA ARG A 247 -2.71 3.11 5.51
C ARG A 247 -3.22 1.71 5.84
N LEU A 248 -2.44 0.97 6.61
CA LEU A 248 -2.71 -0.39 7.06
C LEU A 248 -2.94 -0.37 8.58
N ASP A 249 -4.11 -0.80 9.01
CA ASP A 249 -4.44 -1.08 10.42
C ASP A 249 -4.18 -2.56 10.66
N ILE A 250 -3.11 -2.90 11.39
CA ILE A 250 -2.72 -4.28 11.66
C ILE A 250 -2.94 -4.66 13.13
N ARG A 251 -3.66 -5.77 13.34
CA ARG A 251 -3.97 -6.33 14.66
C ARG A 251 -3.68 -7.82 14.69
N LYS A 252 -3.10 -8.29 15.79
CA LYS A 252 -3.10 -9.71 16.15
C LYS A 252 -4.52 -10.09 16.57
N ILE A 253 -5.12 -11.06 15.89
CA ILE A 253 -6.49 -11.53 16.18
C ILE A 253 -6.52 -12.87 16.91
N GLU A 254 -5.47 -13.69 16.75
CA GLU A 254 -5.41 -15.02 17.38
C GLU A 254 -3.97 -15.39 17.80
N THR A 255 -3.85 -16.27 18.79
CA THR A 255 -2.58 -16.97 19.09
C THR A 255 -2.73 -18.42 18.65
N LEU A 256 -1.94 -18.84 17.67
CA LEU A 256 -1.97 -20.19 17.14
C LEU A 256 -1.26 -21.14 18.11
N LYS A 257 -1.90 -22.26 18.42
CA LYS A 257 -1.39 -23.25 19.39
C LYS A 257 -1.33 -24.65 18.79
N ASP A 258 -0.36 -25.43 19.26
CA ASP A 258 -0.29 -26.88 19.11
C ASP A 258 -0.29 -27.49 20.52
N GLY A 259 -1.40 -28.13 20.89
CA GLY A 259 -1.72 -28.39 22.30
C GLY A 259 -1.66 -27.10 23.14
N ASP A 260 -0.87 -27.13 24.21
CA ASP A 260 -0.65 -25.97 25.08
C ASP A 260 0.43 -24.99 24.56
N ARG A 261 1.23 -25.39 23.56
CA ARG A 261 2.35 -24.58 23.07
C ARG A 261 1.88 -23.53 22.06
N ALA A 262 2.19 -22.26 22.31
CA ALA A 262 2.04 -21.21 21.31
C ALA A 262 3.08 -21.40 20.18
N ILE A 263 2.60 -21.61 18.95
CA ILE A 263 3.43 -21.85 17.75
C ILE A 263 3.47 -20.65 16.80
N GLY A 264 2.54 -19.71 16.94
CA GLY A 264 2.44 -18.53 16.09
C GLY A 264 1.27 -17.62 16.45
N SER A 265 0.87 -16.78 15.51
CA SER A 265 -0.23 -15.84 15.68
C SER A 265 -0.88 -15.49 14.34
N ARG A 266 -2.21 -15.35 14.34
CA ARG A 266 -2.96 -14.89 13.18
C ARG A 266 -3.12 -13.37 13.26
N HIS A 267 -2.81 -12.69 12.17
CA HIS A 267 -2.87 -11.23 12.05
C HIS A 267 -3.89 -10.83 10.99
N ARG A 268 -4.60 -9.73 11.24
CA ARG A 268 -5.57 -9.11 10.35
C ARG A 268 -5.08 -7.71 9.99
N VAL A 269 -5.07 -7.39 8.70
CA VAL A 269 -4.73 -6.08 8.16
C VAL A 269 -5.94 -5.49 7.45
N LYS A 270 -6.45 -4.34 7.91
CA LYS A 270 -7.50 -3.56 7.23
C LYS A 270 -6.86 -2.39 6.47
N ILE A 271 -7.13 -2.30 5.16
CA ILE A 271 -6.58 -1.24 4.31
C ILE A 271 -7.46 0.02 4.46
N VAL A 272 -7.33 0.74 5.56
CA VAL A 272 -8.19 1.90 5.89
C VAL A 272 -8.00 3.10 4.96
N LYS A 273 -6.96 3.09 4.12
CA LYS A 273 -6.77 4.06 3.04
C LYS A 273 -6.01 3.42 1.88
N ASN A 274 -6.51 3.62 0.67
CA ASN A 274 -5.84 3.22 -0.57
C ASN A 274 -6.05 4.34 -1.61
N LYS A 275 -4.97 4.88 -2.19
CA LYS A 275 -4.98 5.88 -3.28
C LYS A 275 -4.62 5.27 -4.66
N VAL A 276 -4.50 3.95 -4.78
CA VAL A 276 -4.13 3.26 -6.03
C VAL A 276 -5.09 2.12 -6.42
N SER A 277 -5.89 1.62 -5.48
CA SER A 277 -7.02 0.71 -5.72
C SER A 277 -8.11 0.93 -4.65
N ALA A 278 -9.10 0.05 -4.59
CA ALA A 278 -10.19 0.11 -3.61
C ALA A 278 -9.66 0.01 -2.15
N PRO A 279 -10.12 0.89 -1.23
CA PRO A 279 -9.85 0.77 0.21
C PRO A 279 -10.77 -0.23 0.90
N PHE A 280 -10.61 -0.38 2.22
CA PHE A 280 -11.43 -1.16 3.17
C PHE A 280 -11.47 -2.68 2.99
N ARG A 281 -10.68 -3.19 2.06
CA ARG A 281 -10.33 -4.62 1.96
C ARG A 281 -9.52 -5.06 3.19
N ILE A 282 -9.68 -6.34 3.55
CA ILE A 282 -9.01 -7.00 4.67
C ILE A 282 -8.09 -8.10 4.13
N ALA A 283 -6.97 -8.34 4.78
CA ALA A 283 -6.11 -9.50 4.57
C ALA A 283 -5.84 -10.17 5.93
N GLU A 284 -5.87 -11.50 5.97
CA GLU A 284 -5.45 -12.28 7.13
C GLU A 284 -4.30 -13.21 6.77
N PHE A 285 -3.35 -13.40 7.70
CA PHE A 285 -2.21 -14.30 7.52
C PHE A 285 -1.63 -14.74 8.85
N ASP A 286 -0.87 -15.83 8.82
CA ASP A 286 -0.23 -16.41 10.00
C ASP A 286 1.25 -16.00 10.07
N VAL A 287 1.71 -15.58 11.25
CA VAL A 287 3.11 -15.33 11.59
C VAL A 287 3.57 -16.41 12.57
N MET A 288 4.54 -17.21 12.14
CA MET A 288 5.08 -18.40 12.79
C MET A 288 6.50 -18.12 13.33
N GLN A 289 7.10 -19.09 14.03
CA GLN A 289 8.47 -18.96 14.56
C GLN A 289 9.57 -18.86 13.47
N ASP A 290 9.26 -19.27 12.24
CA ASP A 290 10.08 -19.16 11.03
C ASP A 290 9.64 -18.03 10.07
N GLY A 291 8.79 -17.10 10.52
CA GLY A 291 8.40 -15.90 9.77
C GLY A 291 6.95 -15.93 9.27
N ILE A 292 6.67 -15.24 8.17
CA ILE A 292 5.33 -15.17 7.57
C ILE A 292 5.05 -16.48 6.80
N SER A 293 3.96 -17.16 7.15
CA SER A 293 3.59 -18.46 6.56
C SER A 293 2.99 -18.31 5.16
N LYS A 294 3.83 -18.38 4.13
CA LYS A 294 3.43 -18.31 2.71
C LYS A 294 2.48 -19.42 2.30
N GLU A 295 2.77 -20.67 2.70
CA GLU A 295 1.99 -21.84 2.34
C GLU A 295 0.59 -21.77 2.98
N GLY A 296 0.51 -21.32 4.23
CA GLY A 296 -0.77 -21.08 4.92
C GLY A 296 -1.61 -20.00 4.24
N ALA A 297 -0.97 -18.94 3.74
CA ALA A 297 -1.63 -17.89 2.98
C ALA A 297 -2.12 -18.35 1.60
N ILE A 298 -1.35 -19.20 0.89
CA ILE A 298 -1.77 -19.86 -0.35
C ILE A 298 -2.99 -20.76 -0.11
N ILE A 299 -3.01 -21.50 1.01
CA ILE A 299 -4.13 -22.37 1.38
C ILE A 299 -5.39 -21.58 1.69
N ASP A 300 -5.30 -20.54 2.53
CA ASP A 300 -6.46 -19.74 2.93
C ASP A 300 -7.10 -19.04 1.71
N VAL A 301 -6.29 -18.37 0.87
CA VAL A 301 -6.77 -17.72 -0.36
C VAL A 301 -7.28 -18.74 -1.39
N GLY A 302 -6.58 -19.88 -1.54
CA GLY A 302 -6.99 -20.94 -2.46
C GLY A 302 -8.35 -21.55 -2.10
N LEU A 303 -8.66 -21.65 -0.81
CA LEU A 303 -9.97 -22.07 -0.30
C LEU A 303 -11.04 -21.00 -0.52
N GLU A 304 -10.76 -19.73 -0.21
CA GLU A 304 -11.69 -18.61 -0.44
C GLU A 304 -12.05 -18.46 -1.93
N MET A 305 -11.08 -18.70 -2.82
CA MET A 305 -11.26 -18.72 -4.27
C MET A 305 -11.87 -20.01 -4.85
N GLY A 306 -12.13 -21.04 -4.02
CA GLY A 306 -12.62 -22.34 -4.47
C GLY A 306 -11.67 -23.10 -5.43
N ILE A 307 -10.39 -22.72 -5.47
CA ILE A 307 -9.31 -23.43 -6.20
C ILE A 307 -8.93 -24.68 -5.42
N LEU A 308 -8.86 -24.56 -4.10
CA LEU A 308 -8.73 -25.67 -3.17
C LEU A 308 -10.10 -26.08 -2.67
N GLN A 309 -10.28 -27.38 -2.43
CA GLN A 309 -11.52 -27.94 -1.89
C GLN A 309 -11.25 -28.56 -0.51
N LYS A 310 -12.19 -28.33 0.41
CA LYS A 310 -12.20 -28.93 1.75
C LYS A 310 -13.29 -29.99 1.85
N SER A 311 -12.99 -31.13 2.44
CA SER A 311 -13.98 -32.19 2.70
C SER A 311 -13.73 -32.80 4.08
N GLY A 312 -14.56 -32.40 5.04
CA GLY A 312 -14.26 -32.63 6.46
C GLY A 312 -12.94 -31.94 6.83
N ALA A 313 -11.98 -32.71 7.33
CA ALA A 313 -10.63 -32.24 7.63
C ALA A 313 -9.68 -32.22 6.42
N PHE A 314 -10.00 -32.90 5.31
CA PHE A 314 -9.08 -33.07 4.18
C PHE A 314 -9.10 -31.88 3.23
N LEU A 315 -7.90 -31.46 2.80
CA LEU A 315 -7.67 -30.44 1.79
C LEU A 315 -7.16 -31.09 0.50
N ARG A 316 -7.69 -30.67 -0.65
CA ARG A 316 -7.31 -31.19 -1.98
C ARG A 316 -7.26 -30.09 -3.04
N ILE A 317 -6.51 -30.35 -4.11
CA ILE A 317 -6.57 -29.63 -5.39
C ILE A 317 -6.86 -30.62 -6.51
N GLY A 318 -8.02 -30.47 -7.16
CA GLY A 318 -8.55 -31.51 -8.06
C GLY A 318 -8.60 -32.87 -7.36
N GLU A 319 -7.86 -33.84 -7.92
CA GLU A 319 -7.73 -35.19 -7.37
C GLU A 319 -6.58 -35.34 -6.36
N THR A 320 -5.64 -34.38 -6.28
CA THR A 320 -4.48 -34.47 -5.40
C THR A 320 -4.85 -34.05 -3.97
N MET A 321 -4.68 -34.95 -3.00
CA MET A 321 -4.81 -34.65 -1.58
C MET A 321 -3.57 -33.90 -1.08
N LEU A 322 -3.77 -32.75 -0.44
CA LEU A 322 -2.70 -31.93 0.16
C LEU A 322 -2.42 -32.34 1.62
N GLY A 323 -3.45 -32.79 2.34
CA GLY A 323 -3.29 -33.26 3.72
C GLY A 323 -4.58 -33.23 4.53
N GLN A 324 -4.50 -33.74 5.77
CA GLN A 324 -5.55 -33.65 6.77
C GLN A 324 -5.27 -32.44 7.70
N GLY A 325 -6.08 -31.38 7.57
CA GLY A 325 -5.89 -30.11 8.27
C GLY A 325 -4.88 -29.17 7.60
N LYS A 326 -4.85 -27.91 8.09
CA LYS A 326 -4.04 -26.83 7.50
C LYS A 326 -2.53 -27.10 7.62
N GLU A 327 -2.07 -27.56 8.78
CA GLU A 327 -0.63 -27.79 9.03
C GLU A 327 -0.04 -28.91 8.17
N ALA A 328 -0.77 -30.01 7.96
CA ALA A 328 -0.34 -31.07 7.05
C ALA A 328 -0.23 -30.56 5.60
N ALA A 329 -1.21 -29.78 5.13
CA ALA A 329 -1.17 -29.18 3.80
C ALA A 329 -0.06 -28.11 3.65
N LYS A 330 0.25 -27.35 4.72
CA LYS A 330 1.40 -26.43 4.74
C LYS A 330 2.71 -27.18 4.55
N LEU A 331 2.93 -28.27 5.28
CA LEU A 331 4.12 -29.12 5.12
C LEU A 331 4.24 -29.64 3.68
N PHE A 332 3.15 -30.20 3.15
CA PHE A 332 3.11 -30.74 1.78
C PHE A 332 3.45 -29.69 0.72
N LEU A 333 2.93 -28.46 0.84
CA LEU A 333 3.26 -27.36 -0.09
C LEU A 333 4.69 -26.84 0.08
N LYS A 334 5.24 -26.86 1.30
CA LYS A 334 6.64 -26.48 1.59
C LYS A 334 7.63 -27.46 0.93
N GLU A 335 7.29 -28.75 0.92
CA GLU A 335 8.04 -29.79 0.21
C GLU A 335 7.81 -29.73 -1.32
N ASN A 336 6.60 -29.38 -1.78
CA ASN A 336 6.22 -29.35 -3.19
C ASN A 336 6.10 -27.91 -3.73
N SER A 337 7.20 -27.17 -3.70
CA SER A 337 7.26 -25.76 -4.15
C SER A 337 6.76 -25.52 -5.59
N THR A 338 6.93 -26.50 -6.49
CA THR A 338 6.41 -26.44 -7.87
C THR A 338 4.88 -26.43 -7.92
N LEU A 339 4.21 -27.11 -7.00
CA LEU A 339 2.75 -27.08 -6.87
C LEU A 339 2.29 -25.79 -6.19
N ALA A 340 2.97 -25.34 -5.13
CA ALA A 340 2.68 -24.07 -4.46
C ALA A 340 2.74 -22.88 -5.44
N ASN A 341 3.72 -22.86 -6.35
CA ASN A 341 3.83 -21.88 -7.42
C ASN A 341 2.67 -21.96 -8.42
N LYS A 342 2.27 -23.17 -8.86
CA LYS A 342 1.10 -23.37 -9.75
C LYS A 342 -0.19 -22.84 -9.13
N ILE A 343 -0.45 -23.15 -7.85
CA ILE A 343 -1.62 -22.64 -7.12
C ILE A 343 -1.57 -21.11 -7.04
N THR A 344 -0.40 -20.53 -6.75
CA THR A 344 -0.22 -19.07 -6.70
C THR A 344 -0.48 -18.42 -8.06
N GLU A 345 0.00 -19.01 -9.16
CA GLU A 345 -0.32 -18.53 -10.51
C GLU A 345 -1.82 -18.58 -10.82
N GLU A 346 -2.51 -19.65 -10.40
CA GLU A 346 -3.95 -19.81 -10.60
C GLU A 346 -4.76 -18.78 -9.81
N ILE A 347 -4.40 -18.55 -8.55
CA ILE A 347 -4.92 -17.45 -7.70
C ILE A 347 -4.74 -16.11 -8.40
N LEU A 348 -3.54 -15.82 -8.92
CA LEU A 348 -3.25 -14.54 -9.60
C LEU A 348 -3.98 -14.39 -10.94
N LYS A 349 -4.18 -15.48 -11.69
CA LYS A 349 -5.00 -15.50 -12.91
C LYS A 349 -6.47 -15.22 -12.58
N ARG A 350 -7.04 -15.92 -11.59
CA ARG A 350 -8.43 -15.77 -11.15
C ARG A 350 -8.73 -14.37 -10.60
N ASN A 351 -7.84 -13.82 -9.79
CA ASN A 351 -7.94 -12.43 -9.29
C ASN A 351 -7.97 -11.39 -10.42
N LYS A 352 -7.33 -11.65 -11.57
CA LYS A 352 -7.36 -10.75 -12.73
C LYS A 352 -8.66 -10.86 -13.55
N SER A 353 -9.32 -12.03 -13.56
CA SER A 353 -10.54 -12.26 -14.36
C SER A 353 -11.82 -11.97 -13.58
N GLU A 354 -11.90 -12.39 -12.31
CA GLU A 354 -13.10 -12.28 -11.47
C GLU A 354 -13.02 -11.10 -10.49
N GLY A 355 -11.86 -10.44 -10.41
CA GLY A 355 -11.54 -9.48 -9.37
C GLY A 355 -11.07 -10.17 -8.09
N THR A 356 -10.71 -9.38 -7.08
CA THR A 356 -10.27 -9.92 -5.79
C THR A 356 -11.50 -10.32 -4.96
N PRO A 357 -11.69 -11.61 -4.63
CA PRO A 357 -12.59 -11.97 -3.55
C PRO A 357 -11.94 -11.46 -2.26
N VAL A 358 -12.58 -10.45 -1.68
CA VAL A 358 -12.26 -9.98 -0.34
C VAL A 358 -13.59 -9.62 0.29
N ALA A 359 -13.81 -10.10 1.51
CA ALA A 359 -14.85 -9.53 2.37
C ALA A 359 -14.68 -8.00 2.42
N VAL A 360 -15.64 -7.27 1.85
CA VAL A 360 -15.87 -5.87 2.21
C VAL A 360 -16.23 -5.93 3.68
N GLY A 361 -15.31 -5.45 4.53
CA GLY A 361 -15.31 -5.81 5.94
C GLY A 361 -16.68 -5.61 6.58
N VAL A 362 -17.32 -6.71 6.97
CA VAL A 362 -18.39 -6.65 7.95
C VAL A 362 -17.75 -6.06 9.19
N GLU A 363 -18.22 -4.89 9.61
CA GLU A 363 -17.87 -4.41 10.94
C GLU A 363 -18.46 -5.42 11.91
N GLU A 364 -17.59 -6.20 12.56
CA GLU A 364 -17.93 -6.85 13.81
C GLU A 364 -18.42 -5.73 14.73
N GLN A 365 -19.73 -5.65 14.92
CA GLN A 365 -20.31 -4.81 15.96
C GLN A 365 -19.67 -5.29 17.25
N GLU A 366 -18.89 -4.42 17.89
CA GLU A 366 -18.37 -4.70 19.23
C GLU A 366 -19.56 -5.08 20.11
N PRO A 367 -19.45 -6.16 20.93
CA PRO A 367 -20.50 -6.48 21.87
C PRO A 367 -20.70 -5.26 22.78
N ALA A 368 -21.93 -4.75 22.83
CA ALA A 368 -22.28 -3.69 23.75
C ALA A 368 -22.19 -4.25 25.19
N GLU A 369 -21.17 -3.81 25.93
CA GLU A 369 -21.11 -3.88 27.40
C GLU A 369 -21.88 -2.71 28.03
#